data_AF-A0A3D1UZY4-F1
#
_entry.id   AF-A0A3D1UZY4-F1
#
_cell.length_a   1.000
_cell.length_b   1.000
_cell.length_c   1.000
_cell.angle_alpha   90.00
_cell.angle_beta   90.00
_cell.angle_gamma   90.00
#
_symmetry.space_group_name_H-M   'P 1'
#
loop_
_entity.id
_entity.type
_entity.pdbx_description
1 polymer ?
#
loop_
_entity_poly.entity_id
_entity_poly.type
_entity_poly.pdbx_seq_one_letter_code
_entity_poly.pdbx_strand_id
1 'polypeptide(L)'
;MKKINDKILELSNEDLDMVVGGVFNQSFIQQNNLQVFTGKSGAQGLRVRIHSSDPLVKIVMGHDVSFMGTSSEKTLRTQFSKADVSSIDILDNNGKWVNFPPDKAKALLG
;
A
#
# COMPACT_ATOMS: atom_id res chain seq x y z
N MET A 1 -17.98 18.23 16.81
CA MET A 1 -17.49 17.81 15.48
C MET A 1 -17.06 16.36 15.57
N LYS A 2 -17.79 15.43 14.94
CA LYS A 2 -17.35 14.03 14.83
C LYS A 2 -16.22 14.00 13.79
N LYS A 3 -14.97 13.87 14.24
CA LYS A 3 -13.83 13.71 13.34
C LYS A 3 -14.05 12.41 12.55
N ILE A 4 -14.02 12.56 11.25
CA ILE A 4 -14.22 11.52 10.25
C ILE A 4 -13.35 10.31 10.61
N ASN A 5 -14.00 9.15 10.76
CA ASN A 5 -13.39 7.88 11.13
C ASN A 5 -13.08 7.10 9.83
N ASP A 6 -12.29 7.69 8.91
CA ASP A 6 -11.91 7.14 7.59
C ASP A 6 -10.80 6.08 7.69
N LYS A 7 -10.87 5.21 8.70
CA LYS A 7 -9.66 4.61 9.24
C LYS A 7 -9.14 3.37 8.55
N ILE A 8 -9.76 2.90 7.48
CA ILE A 8 -9.08 2.09 6.48
C ILE A 8 -9.61 2.55 5.14
N LEU A 9 -8.82 3.35 4.42
CA LEU A 9 -9.14 3.68 3.02
C LEU A 9 -8.87 2.40 2.20
N GLU A 10 -9.77 1.43 2.27
CA GLU A 10 -9.79 0.29 1.35
C GLU A 10 -10.17 0.84 -0.02
N LEU A 11 -9.17 1.15 -0.85
CA LEU A 11 -9.43 1.37 -2.27
C LEU A 11 -9.94 0.04 -2.83
N SER A 12 -11.21 0.04 -3.21
CA SER A 12 -11.86 -1.07 -3.89
C SER A 12 -11.23 -1.27 -5.27
N ASN A 13 -11.49 -2.41 -5.91
CA ASN A 13 -11.05 -2.63 -7.29
C ASN A 13 -11.60 -1.57 -8.27
N GLU A 14 -12.74 -0.94 -7.95
CA GLU A 14 -13.33 0.13 -8.74
C GLU A 14 -12.57 1.45 -8.59
N ASP A 15 -11.92 1.68 -7.44
CA ASP A 15 -11.10 2.87 -7.23
C ASP A 15 -9.77 2.81 -8.01
N LEU A 16 -9.32 1.61 -8.41
CA LEU A 16 -8.17 1.46 -9.32
C LEU A 16 -8.49 1.96 -10.73
N ASP A 17 -9.76 1.88 -11.17
CA ASP A 17 -10.16 2.33 -12.50
C ASP A 17 -10.02 3.85 -12.67
N MET A 18 -10.16 4.62 -11.58
CA MET A 18 -10.02 6.07 -11.57
C MET A 18 -8.58 6.56 -11.38
N VAL A 19 -7.63 5.65 -11.11
CA VAL A 19 -6.27 6.02 -10.73
C VAL A 19 -5.35 5.95 -11.95
N VAL A 20 -4.97 7.13 -12.47
CA VAL A 20 -3.84 7.27 -13.38
C VAL A 20 -2.56 7.32 -12.54
N GLY A 21 -1.92 6.15 -12.35
CA GLY A 21 -0.74 5.98 -11.49
C GLY A 21 0.42 5.29 -12.22
N GLY A 22 1.67 5.63 -11.86
CA GLY A 22 2.89 5.20 -12.55
C GLY A 22 3.15 3.69 -12.51
N VAL A 23 4.24 3.27 -13.13
CA VAL A 23 4.61 1.85 -13.29
C VAL A 23 5.50 1.43 -12.12
N PHE A 24 5.03 0.51 -11.27
CA PHE A 24 5.86 -0.12 -10.24
C PHE A 24 7.13 -0.72 -10.86
N ASN A 25 8.22 -0.78 -10.09
CA ASN A 25 9.45 -1.45 -10.51
C ASN A 25 9.19 -2.94 -10.77
N GLN A 26 9.07 -3.32 -12.05
CA GLN A 26 8.69 -4.66 -12.48
C GLN A 26 9.72 -5.72 -12.07
N SER A 27 11.00 -5.36 -12.02
CA SER A 27 12.05 -6.26 -11.53
C SER A 27 11.84 -6.60 -10.05
N PHE A 28 11.46 -5.61 -9.24
CA PHE A 28 11.14 -5.82 -7.83
C PHE A 28 9.92 -6.72 -7.65
N ILE A 29 8.86 -6.49 -8.45
CA ILE A 29 7.65 -7.31 -8.47
C ILE A 29 8.00 -8.78 -8.75
N GLN A 30 8.76 -9.03 -9.82
CA GLN A 30 9.11 -10.38 -10.25
C GLN A 30 10.02 -11.10 -9.24
N GLN A 31 11.06 -10.42 -8.75
CA GLN A 31 12.00 -10.98 -7.77
C GLN A 31 11.33 -11.41 -6.47
N ASN A 32 10.27 -10.70 -6.06
CA ASN A 32 9.56 -10.95 -4.81
C ASN A 32 8.22 -11.69 -5.02
N ASN A 33 7.92 -12.14 -6.24
CA ASN A 33 6.67 -12.83 -6.60
C ASN A 33 5.40 -12.08 -6.18
N LEU A 34 5.37 -10.75 -6.33
CA LEU A 34 4.27 -9.92 -5.83
C LEU A 34 3.03 -9.99 -6.73
N GLN A 35 1.85 -9.94 -6.12
CA GLN A 35 0.58 -9.97 -6.83
C GLN A 35 0.20 -8.57 -7.32
N VAL A 36 0.12 -8.43 -8.64
CA VAL A 36 -0.32 -7.21 -9.31
C VAL A 36 -1.80 -7.33 -9.70
N PHE A 37 -2.59 -6.35 -9.30
CA PHE A 37 -3.98 -6.18 -9.69
C PHE A 37 -4.04 -5.18 -10.83
N THR A 38 -4.76 -5.51 -11.90
CA THR A 38 -4.93 -4.62 -13.06
C THR A 38 -6.38 -4.19 -13.16
N GLY A 39 -6.64 -2.89 -13.06
CA GLY A 39 -7.96 -2.30 -13.28
C GLY A 39 -8.37 -2.32 -14.76
N LYS A 40 -9.63 -2.02 -15.05
CA LYS A 40 -10.20 -1.93 -16.41
C LYS A 40 -9.52 -0.86 -17.26
N SER A 41 -9.00 0.20 -16.63
CA SER A 41 -8.22 1.26 -17.29
C SER A 41 -6.79 0.84 -17.64
N GLY A 42 -6.36 -0.37 -17.26
CA GLY A 42 -4.98 -0.85 -17.38
C GLY A 42 -4.07 -0.39 -16.23
N ALA A 43 -4.59 0.36 -15.27
CA ALA A 43 -3.84 0.78 -14.10
C ALA A 43 -3.44 -0.42 -13.23
N GLN A 44 -2.19 -0.43 -12.76
CA GLN A 44 -1.68 -1.48 -11.88
C GLN A 44 -1.72 -1.05 -10.41
N GLY A 45 -2.09 -1.98 -9.55
CA GLY A 45 -2.13 -1.82 -8.10
C GLY A 45 -1.53 -3.03 -7.38
N LEU A 46 -1.06 -2.80 -6.16
CA LEU A 46 -0.63 -3.84 -5.23
C LEU A 46 -1.51 -3.82 -4.00
N ARG A 47 -1.88 -4.99 -3.47
CA ARG A 47 -2.55 -5.06 -2.17
C ARG A 47 -1.51 -4.91 -1.08
N VAL A 48 -1.65 -3.88 -0.26
CA VAL A 48 -0.65 -3.50 0.75
C VAL A 48 -1.27 -3.35 2.14
N ARG A 49 -0.43 -3.52 3.17
CA ARG A 49 -0.66 -3.03 4.53
C ARG A 49 0.51 -2.16 4.92
N ILE A 50 0.24 -0.92 5.32
CA ILE A 50 1.27 0.01 5.77
C ILE A 50 1.27 0.01 7.29
N HIS A 51 2.41 -0.31 7.88
CA HIS A 51 2.62 -0.26 9.32
C HIS A 51 3.25 1.07 9.67
N SER A 52 2.81 1.66 10.77
CA SER A 52 3.35 2.91 11.29
C SER A 52 3.88 2.75 12.70
N SER A 53 5.01 3.39 12.98
CA SER A 53 5.55 3.50 14.34
C SER A 53 4.93 4.64 15.15
N ASP A 54 4.07 5.48 14.55
CA ASP A 54 3.41 6.57 15.26
C ASP A 54 2.49 5.98 16.37
N PRO A 55 2.75 6.28 17.65
CA PRO A 55 1.91 5.81 18.76
C PRO A 55 0.44 6.20 18.61
N LEU A 56 0.13 7.32 17.95
CA LEU A 56 -1.25 7.76 17.70
C LEU A 56 -2.00 6.80 16.77
N VAL A 57 -1.32 6.18 15.81
CA VAL A 57 -1.93 5.15 14.95
C VAL A 57 -2.43 4.01 15.83
N LYS A 58 -1.56 3.46 16.69
CA LYS A 58 -1.92 2.37 17.60
C LYS A 58 -3.02 2.75 18.59
N ILE A 59 -2.96 3.96 19.16
CA ILE A 59 -3.97 4.46 20.11
C ILE A 59 -5.35 4.55 19.46
N VAL A 60 -5.42 5.02 18.21
CA VAL A 60 -6.71 5.29 17.56
C VAL A 60 -7.20 4.10 16.74
N MET A 61 -6.32 3.22 16.24
CA MET A 61 -6.68 2.03 15.45
C MET A 61 -6.79 0.75 16.28
N GLY A 62 -6.12 0.67 17.43
CA GLY A 62 -5.93 -0.59 18.16
C GLY A 62 -4.83 -1.50 17.59
N HIS A 63 -4.23 -1.15 16.44
CA HIS A 63 -3.12 -1.84 15.79
C HIS A 63 -2.17 -0.85 15.10
N ASP A 64 -1.01 -1.33 14.66
CA ASP A 64 0.04 -0.53 13.99
C ASP A 64 -0.20 -0.31 12.49
N VAL A 65 -1.16 -1.02 11.88
CA VAL A 65 -1.53 -0.79 10.47
C VAL A 65 -2.25 0.55 10.30
N SER A 66 -1.65 1.48 9.56
CA SER A 66 -2.22 2.79 9.22
C SER A 66 -3.01 2.79 7.91
N PHE A 67 -2.78 1.81 7.03
CA PHE A 67 -3.49 1.65 5.76
C PHE A 67 -3.55 0.18 5.34
N MET A 68 -4.66 -0.26 4.77
CA MET A 68 -4.80 -1.56 4.11
C MET A 68 -5.69 -1.43 2.88
N GLY A 69 -5.26 -1.97 1.74
CA GLY A 69 -6.05 -1.90 0.50
C GLY A 69 -5.19 -2.06 -0.75
N THR A 70 -5.82 -2.00 -1.93
CA THR A 70 -5.09 -2.01 -3.19
C THR A 70 -4.62 -0.59 -3.53
N SER A 71 -3.32 -0.38 -3.70
CA SER A 71 -2.74 0.93 -3.96
C SER A 71 -1.99 0.95 -5.28
N SER A 72 -2.15 2.02 -6.04
CA SER A 72 -1.25 2.34 -7.16
C SER A 72 0.10 2.85 -6.66
N GLU A 73 1.09 2.88 -7.55
CA GLU A 73 2.42 3.40 -7.26
C GLU A 73 2.38 4.85 -6.74
N LYS A 74 1.60 5.72 -7.41
CA LYS A 74 1.45 7.13 -7.04
C LYS A 74 0.80 7.31 -5.67
N THR A 75 -0.27 6.57 -5.39
CA THR A 75 -0.94 6.61 -4.09
C THR A 75 0.01 6.11 -3.01
N LEU A 76 0.70 5.01 -3.27
CA LEU A 76 1.63 4.41 -2.33
C LEU A 76 2.79 5.37 -2.02
N ARG A 77 3.40 6.03 -3.02
CA ARG A 77 4.39 7.10 -2.79
C ARG A 77 3.88 8.21 -1.89
N THR A 78 2.63 8.63 -2.09
CA THR A 78 2.01 9.68 -1.27
C THR A 78 1.78 9.23 0.17
N GLN A 79 1.47 7.95 0.40
CA GLN A 79 1.34 7.41 1.75
C GLN A 79 2.71 7.31 2.46
N PHE A 80 3.75 6.91 1.72
CA PHE A 80 5.12 6.88 2.24
C PHE A 80 5.66 8.25 2.65
N SER A 81 5.25 9.32 1.97
CA SER A 81 5.74 10.68 2.28
C SER A 81 5.03 11.31 3.49
N LYS A 82 3.91 10.74 3.93
CA LYS A 82 3.05 11.31 4.98
C LYS A 82 3.13 10.59 6.32
N ALA A 83 3.68 9.38 6.38
CA ALA A 83 3.65 8.54 7.57
C ALA A 83 5.06 8.19 8.06
N ASP A 84 5.20 8.07 9.39
CA ASP A 84 6.28 7.32 10.02
C ASP A 84 6.09 5.83 9.74
N VAL A 85 6.35 5.43 8.48
CA VAL A 85 6.20 4.06 8.01
C VAL A 85 7.31 3.21 8.62
N SER A 86 6.93 2.17 9.36
CA SER A 86 7.86 1.20 9.95
C SER A 86 8.12 0.04 9.00
N SER A 87 7.11 -0.42 8.28
CA SER A 87 7.22 -1.48 7.26
C SER A 87 5.97 -1.53 6.39
N ILE A 88 6.04 -2.30 5.30
CA ILE A 88 4.90 -2.58 4.43
C ILE A 88 4.81 -4.06 4.15
N ASP A 89 3.63 -4.63 4.34
CA ASP A 89 3.31 -5.95 3.82
C ASP A 89 2.69 -5.83 2.43
N ILE A 90 3.13 -6.67 1.50
CA ILE A 90 2.56 -6.75 0.15
C ILE A 90 2.15 -8.20 -0.11
N LEU A 91 0.98 -8.39 -0.71
CA LEU A 91 0.48 -9.72 -1.05
C LEU A 91 1.27 -10.32 -2.21
N ASP A 92 1.78 -11.54 -2.05
CA ASP A 92 2.43 -12.32 -3.10
C ASP A 92 1.43 -13.17 -3.90
N ASN A 93 1.86 -13.74 -5.02
CA ASN A 93 1.01 -14.60 -5.86
C ASN A 93 0.59 -15.91 -5.19
N ASN A 94 1.18 -16.27 -4.04
CA ASN A 94 0.77 -17.43 -3.24
C ASN A 94 -0.25 -17.05 -2.15
N GLY A 95 -0.69 -15.79 -2.10
CA GLY A 95 -1.61 -15.29 -1.08
C GLY A 95 -0.94 -15.03 0.29
N LYS A 96 0.39 -14.93 0.34
CA LYS A 96 1.16 -14.62 1.55
C LYS A 96 1.50 -13.13 1.61
N TRP A 97 1.46 -12.57 2.81
CA TRP A 97 1.95 -11.22 3.07
C TRP A 97 3.46 -11.25 3.25
N VAL A 98 4.18 -10.49 2.42
CA VAL A 98 5.63 -10.34 2.46
C VAL A 98 5.96 -8.98 3.03
N ASN A 99 6.69 -8.94 4.14
CA ASN A 99 7.06 -7.72 4.82
C ASN A 99 8.33 -7.09 4.21
N PHE A 100 8.29 -5.79 3.97
CA PHE A 100 9.40 -4.98 3.49
C PHE A 100 9.66 -3.80 4.43
N PRO A 101 10.90 -3.60 4.87
CA PRO A 101 11.28 -2.37 5.55
C PRO A 101 11.26 -1.17 4.57
N PRO A 102 11.21 0.08 5.08
CA PRO A 102 10.94 1.27 4.26
C PRO A 102 11.98 1.51 3.15
N ASP A 103 13.24 1.19 3.40
CA ASP A 103 14.35 1.27 2.45
C ASP A 103 14.16 0.32 1.26
N LYS A 104 13.77 -0.93 1.50
CA LYS A 104 13.46 -1.89 0.43
C LYS A 104 12.19 -1.50 -0.31
N ALA A 105 11.19 -1.01 0.41
CA ALA A 105 9.92 -0.62 -0.19
C ALA A 105 10.03 0.67 -1.02
N LYS A 106 11.08 1.49 -0.85
CA LYS A 106 11.43 2.58 -1.79
C LYS A 106 11.89 2.04 -3.15
N ALA A 107 12.61 0.91 -3.19
CA ALA A 107 13.07 0.31 -4.45
C ALA A 107 11.91 -0.21 -5.32
N LEU A 108 10.79 -0.60 -4.70
CA LEU A 108 9.53 -0.92 -5.39
C LEU A 108 8.98 0.30 -6.13
N LEU A 109 9.09 1.47 -5.51
CA LEU A 109 8.49 2.69 -6.03
C LEU A 109 9.34 3.28 -7.15
N GLY A 110 10.68 3.15 -7.11
CA GLY A 110 11.59 3.71 -8.12
C GLY A 110 12.16 5.03 -7.65
#